data_AF-A0A4S8LP37-F1
#
_entry.id   AF-A0A4S8LP37-F1
#
_cell.length_a   1.000
_cell.length_b   1.000
_cell.length_c   1.000
_cell.angle_alpha   90.00
_cell.angle_beta   90.00
_cell.angle_gamma   90.00
#
_symmetry.space_group_name_H-M   'P 1'
#
loop_
_entity.id
_entity.type
_entity.pdbx_description
1 polymer ?
#
loop_
_entity_poly.entity_id
_entity_poly.type
_entity_poly.pdbx_seq_one_letter_code
_entity_poly.pdbx_strand_id
1 'polypeptide(L)' 'LDFNGAFLCVAVKEESSEILHLDWQDDPNAFAWIVPVGSGWTGGEFCLPQLGLRVPIQPGQVVGALTRRLIHASTAVTSG' A
#
# COMPACT_ATOMS: atom_id res chain seq x y z
N LEU A 1 -19.25 -4.11 -11.92
CA LEU A 1 -19.24 -4.94 -10.70
C LEU A 1 -19.89 -4.12 -9.60
N ASP A 2 -21.00 -4.60 -9.07
CA ASP A 2 -21.67 -4.01 -7.92
C ASP A 2 -21.36 -4.92 -6.72
N PHE A 3 -20.66 -4.38 -5.73
CA PHE A 3 -20.24 -5.12 -4.54
C PHE A 3 -21.22 -4.94 -3.37
N ASN A 4 -22.38 -4.31 -3.59
CA ASN A 4 -23.34 -3.94 -2.54
C ASN A 4 -22.73 -3.05 -1.43
N GLY A 5 -21.72 -2.24 -1.76
CA GLY A 5 -20.99 -1.37 -0.84
C GLY A 5 -21.24 0.12 -1.11
N ALA A 6 -21.12 0.96 -0.08
CA ALA A 6 -21.47 2.38 -0.16
C ALA A 6 -20.56 3.20 -1.11
N PHE A 7 -19.26 2.84 -1.23
CA PHE A 7 -18.31 3.46 -2.14
C PHE A 7 -17.08 2.55 -2.35
N LEU A 8 -16.47 2.65 -3.54
CA LEU A 8 -15.09 2.18 -3.77
C LEU A 8 -14.16 3.37 -3.55
N CYS A 9 -13.19 3.25 -2.66
CA CYS A 9 -12.18 4.28 -2.39
C CYS A 9 -10.88 3.97 -3.12
N VAL A 10 -10.31 4.97 -3.81
CA VAL A 10 -8.95 4.91 -4.34
C VAL A 10 -8.18 6.07 -3.72
N ALA A 11 -7.21 5.75 -2.87
CA ALA A 11 -6.24 6.72 -2.38
C ALA A 11 -5.06 6.78 -3.34
N VAL A 12 -4.74 7.98 -3.83
CA VAL A 12 -3.55 8.22 -4.65
C VAL A 12 -2.63 9.14 -3.86
N LYS A 13 -1.36 8.77 -3.78
CA LYS A 13 -0.33 9.59 -3.15
C LYS A 13 0.81 9.79 -4.15
N GLU A 14 1.20 11.04 -4.31
CA GLU A 14 2.44 11.40 -4.99
C GLU A 14 3.59 11.12 -4.01
N GLU A 15 4.66 10.50 -4.50
CA GLU A 15 5.80 10.02 -3.70
C GLU A 15 5.46 8.85 -2.74
N SER A 16 6.04 8.85 -1.54
CA SER A 16 6.04 7.72 -0.61
C SER A 16 5.15 7.95 0.62
N SER A 17 4.53 6.89 1.14
CA SER A 17 3.80 6.91 2.41
C SER A 17 4.67 6.45 3.57
N GLU A 18 5.55 7.32 4.04
CA GLU A 18 6.66 6.94 4.96
C GLU A 18 6.30 6.82 6.44
N ILE A 19 5.08 7.21 6.81
CA ILE A 19 4.62 7.18 8.20
C ILE A 19 3.90 5.86 8.44
N LEU A 20 4.24 5.14 9.50
CA LEU A 20 3.53 3.92 9.89
C LEU A 20 2.08 4.24 10.24
N HIS A 21 1.14 3.57 9.57
CA HIS A 21 -0.29 3.78 9.76
C HIS A 21 -1.10 2.51 9.53
N LEU A 22 -2.38 2.60 9.89
CA LEU A 22 -3.43 1.67 9.52
C LEU A 22 -4.43 2.41 8.65
N ASP A 23 -4.97 1.72 7.65
CA ASP A 23 -6.14 2.18 6.92
C ASP A 23 -7.38 1.86 7.77
N TRP A 24 -7.60 2.69 8.80
CA TRP A 24 -8.57 2.40 9.86
C TRP A 24 -10.01 2.31 9.37
N GLN A 25 -10.32 2.83 8.19
CA GLN A 25 -11.69 2.84 7.65
C GLN A 25 -11.96 1.67 6.69
N ASP A 26 -10.96 0.86 6.35
CA ASP A 26 -11.17 -0.32 5.52
C ASP A 26 -12.00 -1.37 6.25
N ASP A 27 -12.68 -2.24 5.51
CA ASP A 27 -13.31 -3.43 6.11
C ASP A 27 -12.20 -4.36 6.63
N PRO A 28 -12.30 -4.88 7.87
CA PRO A 28 -11.25 -5.71 8.46
C PRO A 28 -11.00 -7.04 7.73
N ASN A 29 -11.86 -7.45 6.80
CA ASN A 29 -11.70 -8.65 5.97
C ASN A 29 -11.48 -8.33 4.48
N ALA A 30 -11.44 -7.06 4.09
CA ALA A 30 -11.12 -6.66 2.73
C ALA A 30 -9.63 -6.37 2.57
N PHE A 31 -9.10 -6.71 1.40
CA PHE A 31 -7.75 -6.30 1.00
C PHE A 31 -7.78 -4.87 0.45
N ALA A 32 -6.83 -4.05 0.88
CA ALA A 32 -6.38 -2.92 0.10
C ALA A 32 -5.43 -3.42 -0.99
N TRP A 33 -5.55 -2.85 -2.18
CA TRP A 33 -4.72 -3.18 -3.34
C TRP A 33 -3.80 -2.02 -3.65
N ILE A 34 -2.51 -2.23 -3.48
CA ILE A 34 -1.46 -1.25 -3.77
C ILE A 34 -0.92 -1.53 -5.17
N VAL A 35 -0.98 -0.51 -6.02
CA VAL A 35 -0.47 -0.55 -7.40
C VAL A 35 0.61 0.52 -7.55
N PRO A 36 1.91 0.16 -7.57
CA PRO A 36 2.97 1.12 -7.84
C PRO A 36 2.88 1.62 -9.29
N VAL A 37 2.94 2.94 -9.46
CA VAL A 37 2.78 3.63 -10.76
C VAL A 37 3.97 4.52 -11.08
N GLY A 38 4.31 4.60 -12.37
CA GLY A 38 5.49 5.29 -12.91
C GLY A 38 6.64 4.33 -13.24
N SER A 39 7.85 4.84 -13.49
CA SER A 39 9.08 4.03 -13.59
C SER A 39 10.32 4.82 -13.17
N GLY A 40 11.43 4.13 -12.84
CA GLY A 40 12.75 4.73 -12.75
C GLY A 40 13.25 5.10 -11.34
N TRP A 41 12.51 4.75 -10.28
CA TRP A 41 12.93 5.01 -8.90
C TRP A 41 13.64 3.83 -8.23
N THR A 42 14.30 4.13 -7.11
CA THR A 42 14.88 3.16 -6.16
C THR A 42 14.35 3.41 -4.75
N GLY A 43 14.14 2.35 -3.97
CA GLY A 43 13.46 2.39 -2.68
C GLY A 43 11.94 2.23 -2.81
N GLY A 44 11.18 2.73 -1.84
CA GLY A 44 9.72 2.61 -1.82
C GLY A 44 9.20 1.21 -1.48
N GLU A 45 9.95 0.42 -0.72
CA GLU A 45 9.51 -0.91 -0.28
C GLU A 45 8.30 -0.84 0.66
N PHE A 46 7.33 -1.71 0.44
CA PHE A 46 6.17 -1.87 1.31
C PHE A 46 6.55 -2.63 2.57
N CYS A 47 6.52 -1.94 3.71
CA CYS A 47 6.98 -2.45 5.01
C CYS A 47 5.80 -2.89 5.87
N LEU A 48 5.91 -4.07 6.47
CA LEU A 48 4.94 -4.69 7.36
C LEU A 48 5.66 -5.12 8.66
N PRO A 49 5.90 -4.19 9.61
CA PRO A 49 6.70 -4.45 10.80
C PRO A 49 6.20 -5.62 11.65
N GLN A 50 4.88 -5.81 11.77
CA GLN A 50 4.28 -6.93 12.52
C GLN A 50 4.72 -8.30 11.97
N LEU A 51 5.04 -8.36 10.68
CA LEU A 51 5.48 -9.58 10.00
C LEU A 51 7.01 -9.63 9.81
N GLY A 52 7.74 -8.58 10.20
CA GLY A 52 9.17 -8.45 9.89
C GLY A 52 9.47 -8.40 8.39
N LEU A 53 8.51 -8.00 7.56
CA LEU A 53 8.61 -8.08 6.10
C LEU A 53 8.84 -6.71 5.48
N ARG A 54 9.70 -6.67 4.45
CA ARG A 54 9.79 -5.58 3.48
C ARG A 54 9.63 -6.17 2.09
N VAL A 55 8.65 -5.68 1.35
CA VAL A 55 8.32 -6.16 0.01
C VAL A 55 8.77 -5.09 -0.99
N PRO A 56 9.78 -5.37 -1.83
CA PRO A 56 10.07 -4.52 -2.98
C PRO A 56 8.87 -4.54 -3.93
N ILE A 57 8.34 -3.37 -4.25
CA ILE A 57 7.23 -3.22 -5.20
C ILE A 57 7.72 -2.46 -6.44
N GLN A 58 7.32 -2.94 -7.60
CA GLN A 58 7.75 -2.42 -8.90
C GLN A 58 6.54 -2.25 -9.84
N PRO A 59 6.62 -1.32 -10.81
CA PRO A 59 5.57 -1.13 -11.81
C PRO A 59 5.18 -2.44 -12.50
N GLY A 60 3.87 -2.65 -12.69
CA GLY A 60 3.32 -3.89 -13.25
C GLY A 60 3.01 -4.97 -12.22
N GLN A 61 3.31 -4.74 -10.94
CA GLN A 61 2.89 -5.60 -9.83
C GLN A 61 1.64 -5.06 -9.13
N VAL A 62 0.98 -5.93 -8.36
CA VAL A 62 -0.11 -5.57 -7.45
C VAL A 62 0.15 -6.27 -6.12
N VAL A 63 0.07 -5.52 -5.02
CA VAL A 63 0.16 -6.08 -3.66
C VAL A 63 -1.20 -5.96 -2.99
N GLY A 64 -1.69 -7.08 -2.45
CA GLY A 64 -2.86 -7.10 -1.58
C GLY A 64 -2.44 -7.20 -0.11
N ALA A 65 -2.92 -6.32 0.74
CA ALA A 65 -2.72 -6.42 2.19
C ALA A 65 -3.99 -6.08 2.98
N LEU A 66 -4.16 -6.70 4.14
CA LEU A 66 -5.20 -6.33 5.11
C LEU A 66 -4.70 -5.13 5.93
N THR A 67 -4.69 -3.94 5.32
CA THR A 67 -4.09 -2.69 5.85
C THR A 67 -4.77 -2.15 7.11
N ARG A 68 -6.00 -2.57 7.39
CA ARG A 68 -6.64 -2.35 8.70
C ARG A 68 -6.08 -3.22 9.83
N ARG A 69 -5.50 -4.39 9.51
CA ARG A 69 -4.91 -5.31 10.51
C ARG A 69 -3.39 -5.21 10.59
N LEU A 70 -2.77 -4.78 9.49
CA LEU A 70 -1.34 -4.70 9.33
C LEU A 70 -0.92 -3.24 9.22
N ILE A 71 -0.27 -2.73 10.27
CA ILE A 71 0.47 -1.49 10.26
C ILE A 71 1.47 -1.57 9.12
N HIS A 72 1.50 -0.52 8.31
CA HIS A 72 2.37 -0.48 7.15
C HIS A 72 2.85 0.94 6.86
N ALA A 73 3.91 1.01 6.06
CA ALA A 73 4.45 2.22 5.46
C ALA A 73 5.24 1.83 4.21
N SER A 74 5.55 2.82 3.40
CA SER A 74 6.56 2.75 2.36
C SER A 74 7.89 3.23 2.91
N THR A 75 9.03 2.70 2.46
CA THR A 75 10.32 3.36 2.71
C THR A 75 10.46 4.62 1.84
N ALA A 76 11.43 5.47 2.15
CA ALA A 76 11.72 6.60 1.28
C ALA A 76 12.17 6.13 -0.12
N VAL A 77 11.72 6.85 -1.14
CA VAL A 77 12.35 6.79 -2.46
C VAL A 77 13.66 7.55 -2.37
N THR A 78 14.77 6.89 -2.72
CA THR A 78 16.11 7.46 -2.55
C THR A 78 16.68 8.10 -3.82
N SER A 79 16.09 7.80 -4.97
CA SER A 79 16.43 8.37 -6.29
C SER A 79 15.37 8.01 -7.32
N GLY A 80 15.22 8.81 -8.37
CA GLY A 80 14.26 8.58 -9.46
C GLY A 80 13.62 9.86 -9.93
#